data_AF-A0A4Y2FJW6-F1
#
_entry.id   AF-A0A4Y2FJW6-F1
#
_cell.length_a   1.000
_cell.length_b   1.000
_cell.length_c   1.000
_cell.angle_alpha   90.00
_cell.angle_beta   90.00
_cell.angle_gamma   90.00
#
_symmetry.space_group_name_H-M   'P 1'
#
loop_
_entity.id
_entity.type
_entity.pdbx_description
1 polymer ?
#
loop_
_entity_poly.entity_id
_entity_poly.type
_entity_poly.pdbx_seq_one_letter_code
_entity_poly.pdbx_strand_id
1 'polypeptide(L)'
;MEQELRLGNVTCPVQPCKVHIIEKLNNPRINVFGYEDEEVFPLYISKREDIQVINLLYITQGDDKHYCLIKNMNRLLFDLTKCTKEKFYCYSCLHRFITESLLKDNLPYCNEHSPQLIVMPEPGEESVLKFKQHKFSQTVPYVIYADFEALIEPMQNIPGKTASHIPCGYAYLIIGPNGLPLKPVTV
;
A
#
# COMPACT_ATOMS: atom_id res chain seq x y z
N MET A 1 8.33 23.26 -29.76
CA MET A 1 7.75 24.56 -29.36
C MET A 1 7.87 24.64 -27.86
N GLU A 2 8.74 25.51 -27.36
CA GLU A 2 8.76 25.87 -25.94
C GLU A 2 7.55 26.78 -25.69
N GLN A 3 6.62 26.34 -24.85
CA GLN A 3 5.51 27.19 -24.39
C GLN A 3 5.95 27.90 -23.12
N GLU A 4 5.93 29.23 -23.14
CA GLU A 4 6.16 30.03 -21.94
C GLU A 4 4.97 29.93 -20.98
N LEU A 5 5.25 29.70 -19.70
CA LEU A 5 4.23 29.65 -18.64
C LEU A 5 3.80 31.07 -18.25
N ARG A 6 2.49 31.31 -18.23
CA ARG A 6 1.89 32.52 -17.68
C ARG A 6 1.91 32.47 -16.16
N LEU A 7 2.59 33.44 -15.55
CA LEU A 7 2.70 33.55 -14.09
C LEU A 7 1.60 34.42 -13.46
N GLY A 8 0.96 35.32 -14.22
CA GLY A 8 -0.01 36.25 -13.64
C GLY A 8 0.62 37.13 -12.56
N ASN A 9 0.05 37.14 -11.36
CA ASN A 9 0.49 38.00 -10.26
C ASN A 9 1.44 37.30 -9.26
N VAL A 10 1.96 36.11 -9.57
CA VAL A 10 2.94 35.44 -8.71
C VAL A 10 4.37 35.71 -9.15
N THR A 11 5.24 35.94 -8.16
CA THR A 11 6.66 36.16 -8.36
C THR A 11 7.42 34.83 -8.37
N CYS A 12 8.48 34.77 -9.15
CA CYS A 12 9.41 33.65 -9.12
C CYS A 12 10.40 33.77 -7.94
N PRO A 13 10.87 32.66 -7.38
CA PRO A 13 10.35 31.30 -7.60
C PRO A 13 8.96 31.14 -6.92
N VAL A 14 8.00 30.58 -7.66
CA VAL A 14 6.61 30.43 -7.19
C VAL A 14 6.59 29.51 -5.97
N GLN A 15 5.97 29.90 -4.87
CA GLN A 15 5.83 29.00 -3.72
C GLN A 15 4.88 27.84 -4.04
N PRO A 16 5.14 26.59 -3.57
CA PRO A 16 4.30 25.42 -3.85
C PRO A 16 2.81 25.65 -3.56
N CYS A 17 2.47 26.38 -2.50
CA CYS A 17 1.08 26.70 -2.15
C CYS A 17 0.34 27.55 -3.21
N LYS A 18 1.07 28.28 -4.06
CA LYS A 18 0.52 29.12 -5.13
C LYS A 18 0.52 28.44 -6.51
N VAL A 19 1.00 27.20 -6.62
CA VAL A 19 1.07 26.46 -7.90
C VAL A 19 -0.30 26.24 -8.52
N HIS A 20 -1.34 26.12 -7.70
CA HIS A 20 -2.72 26.04 -8.18
C HIS A 20 -3.15 27.24 -9.06
N ILE A 21 -2.52 28.41 -8.90
CA ILE A 21 -2.73 29.59 -9.75
C ILE A 21 -2.13 29.34 -11.14
N ILE A 22 -0.92 28.81 -11.20
CA ILE A 22 -0.22 28.47 -12.44
C ILE A 22 -0.98 27.41 -13.23
N GLU A 23 -1.48 26.36 -12.56
CA GLU A 23 -2.32 25.36 -13.22
C GLU A 23 -3.58 25.98 -13.83
N LYS A 24 -4.23 26.92 -13.13
CA LYS A 24 -5.45 27.59 -13.63
C LYS A 24 -5.17 28.46 -14.86
N LEU A 25 -4.01 29.11 -14.91
CA LEU A 25 -3.66 30.02 -16.01
C LEU A 25 -3.16 29.31 -17.27
N ASN A 26 -2.55 28.14 -17.13
CA ASN A 26 -1.85 27.44 -18.23
C ASN A 26 -2.47 26.09 -18.59
N ASN A 27 -3.37 25.58 -17.75
CA ASN A 27 -4.01 24.27 -17.87
C ASN A 27 -3.12 23.00 -17.80
N PRO A 28 -1.90 22.96 -17.22
CA PRO A 28 -1.24 21.70 -16.89
C PRO A 28 -1.76 21.12 -15.57
N ARG A 29 -1.53 19.81 -15.38
CA ARG A 29 -1.59 19.15 -14.07
C ARG A 29 -0.19 19.15 -13.48
N ILE A 30 0.03 19.83 -12.36
CA ILE A 30 1.34 19.98 -11.71
C ILE A 30 1.32 19.30 -10.35
N ASN A 31 2.31 18.45 -10.10
CA ASN A 31 2.65 18.00 -8.76
C ASN A 31 4.00 18.57 -8.36
N VAL A 32 4.13 18.96 -7.10
CA VAL A 32 5.36 19.45 -6.51
C VAL A 32 5.73 18.57 -5.33
N PHE A 33 6.97 18.12 -5.31
CA PHE A 33 7.58 17.34 -4.25
C PHE A 33 8.72 18.14 -3.62
N GLY A 34 8.91 18.01 -2.31
CA GLY A 34 10.07 18.50 -1.59
C GLY A 34 11.13 17.41 -1.45
N TYR A 35 12.32 17.82 -1.05
CA TYR A 35 13.40 16.92 -0.68
C TYR A 35 14.17 17.50 0.50
N GLU A 36 14.07 16.84 1.65
CA GLU A 36 14.73 17.22 2.91
C GLU A 36 15.18 15.91 3.59
N ASP A 37 16.33 15.94 4.27
CA ASP A 37 16.86 14.79 5.02
C ASP A 37 16.89 13.46 4.24
N GLU A 38 17.28 13.52 2.97
CA GLU A 38 17.31 12.39 2.02
C GLU A 38 15.95 11.79 1.66
N GLU A 39 14.85 12.41 2.07
CA GLU A 39 13.49 11.95 1.82
C GLU A 39 12.72 12.88 0.86
N VAL A 40 11.99 12.28 -0.08
CA VAL A 40 11.07 12.98 -0.97
C VAL A 40 9.68 12.98 -0.36
N PHE A 41 9.00 14.12 -0.36
CA PHE A 41 7.65 14.25 0.19
C PHE A 41 6.75 15.14 -0.67
N PRO A 42 5.43 14.97 -0.67
CA PRO A 42 4.52 15.79 -1.47
C PRO A 42 4.32 17.18 -0.84
N LEU A 43 4.50 18.25 -1.63
CA LEU A 43 4.22 19.63 -1.23
C LEU A 43 2.91 20.15 -1.83
N TYR A 44 2.60 19.76 -3.06
CA TYR A 44 1.36 20.10 -3.76
C TYR A 44 1.02 19.01 -4.75
N ILE A 45 -0.16 18.40 -4.62
CA ILE A 45 -0.64 17.38 -5.55
C ILE A 45 -1.91 17.90 -6.22
N SER A 46 -1.92 17.90 -7.55
CA SER A 46 -3.07 18.34 -8.32
C SER A 46 -4.22 17.36 -8.19
N LYS A 47 -5.43 17.90 -8.00
CA LYS A 47 -6.69 17.14 -8.03
C LYS A 47 -7.26 16.99 -9.44
N ARG A 48 -6.58 17.50 -10.48
CA ARG A 48 -7.04 17.39 -11.87
C ARG A 48 -6.75 15.99 -12.40
N GLU A 49 -7.69 15.47 -13.18
CA GLU A 49 -7.57 14.20 -13.91
C GLU A 49 -7.43 14.48 -15.42
N ASP A 50 -7.02 13.49 -16.20
CA ASP A 50 -7.01 13.50 -17.67
C ASP A 50 -6.16 14.57 -18.39
N ILE A 51 -5.19 15.16 -17.69
CA ILE A 51 -4.20 16.09 -18.26
C ILE A 51 -2.80 15.53 -18.03
N GLN A 52 -1.89 15.79 -18.99
CA GLN A 52 -0.47 15.47 -18.84
C GLN A 52 0.08 16.02 -17.52
N VAL A 53 0.64 15.12 -16.72
CA VAL A 53 1.21 15.45 -15.42
C VAL A 53 2.63 15.98 -15.58
N ILE A 54 2.92 17.09 -14.90
CA ILE A 54 4.26 17.64 -14.72
C ILE A 54 4.63 17.45 -13.26
N ASN A 55 5.62 16.61 -12.99
CA ASN A 55 6.15 16.41 -11.65
C ASN A 55 7.38 17.30 -11.49
N LEU A 56 7.36 18.16 -10.47
CA LEU A 56 8.46 19.07 -10.15
C LEU A 56 9.01 18.74 -8.77
N LEU A 57 10.32 18.86 -8.62
CA LEU A 57 11.01 18.84 -7.34
C LEU A 57 11.30 20.29 -6.95
N TYR A 58 10.92 20.67 -5.74
CA TYR A 58 11.20 21.98 -5.15
C TYR A 58 12.30 21.81 -4.11
N ILE A 59 13.46 22.38 -4.39
CA ILE A 59 14.65 22.28 -3.55
C ILE A 59 14.94 23.67 -2.97
N THR A 60 15.26 23.70 -1.68
CA THR A 60 15.67 24.90 -0.97
C THR A 60 17.06 24.73 -0.38
N GLN A 61 17.97 25.67 -0.67
CA GLN A 61 19.32 25.68 -0.14
C GLN A 61 19.61 27.07 0.44
N GLY A 62 19.40 27.24 1.75
CA GLY A 62 19.41 28.56 2.37
C GLY A 62 18.28 29.44 1.80
N ASP A 63 18.63 30.60 1.26
CA ASP A 63 17.67 31.52 0.62
C ASP A 63 17.32 31.13 -0.83
N ASP A 64 18.14 30.26 -1.44
CA ASP A 64 17.97 29.85 -2.83
C ASP A 64 16.89 28.77 -2.97
N LYS A 65 16.04 28.93 -3.98
CA LYS A 65 14.84 28.12 -4.23
C LYS A 65 14.76 27.78 -5.69
N HIS A 66 14.75 26.49 -6.01
CA HIS A 66 14.77 26.00 -7.39
C HIS A 66 13.70 24.94 -7.64
N TYR A 67 13.12 24.99 -8.83
CA TYR A 67 12.31 23.90 -9.35
C TYR A 67 13.14 23.07 -10.32
N CYS A 68 13.05 21.75 -10.20
CA CYS A 68 13.64 20.80 -11.12
C CYS A 68 12.56 19.90 -11.71
N LEU A 69 12.61 19.63 -13.01
CA LEU A 69 11.69 18.68 -13.63
C LEU A 69 12.04 17.24 -13.23
N ILE A 70 11.08 16.52 -12.66
CA ILE A 70 11.21 15.10 -12.39
C ILE A 70 10.80 14.33 -13.65
N LYS A 71 11.80 13.95 -14.45
CA LYS A 71 11.58 13.20 -15.71
C LYS A 71 11.11 11.76 -15.47
N ASN A 72 11.50 11.16 -14.35
CA ASN A 72 11.16 9.78 -14.01
C ASN A 72 11.09 9.59 -12.49
N MET A 73 9.88 9.36 -11.98
CA MET A 73 9.62 9.13 -10.54
C MET A 73 10.25 7.83 -10.04
N ASN A 74 10.27 6.77 -10.86
CA ASN A 74 10.90 5.50 -10.50
C ASN A 74 12.41 5.64 -10.28
N ARG A 75 13.07 6.51 -11.06
CA ARG A 75 14.50 6.79 -10.87
C ARG A 75 14.76 7.61 -9.61
N LEU A 76 13.93 8.63 -9.36
CA LEU A 76 14.08 9.47 -8.17
C LEU A 76 13.90 8.66 -6.87
N LEU A 77 12.95 7.73 -6.86
CA LEU A 77 12.59 6.91 -5.71
C LEU A 77 13.21 5.50 -5.76
N PHE A 78 14.27 5.32 -6.53
CA PHE A 78 14.86 4.00 -6.78
C PHE A 78 15.43 3.36 -5.52
N ASP A 79 16.13 4.17 -4.71
CA ASP A 79 16.87 3.69 -3.53
C ASP A 79 15.96 3.20 -2.39
N LEU A 80 14.65 3.48 -2.48
CA LEU A 80 13.65 2.94 -1.55
C LEU A 80 13.48 1.42 -1.66
N THR A 81 14.02 0.77 -2.70
CA THR A 81 13.99 -0.71 -2.82
C THR A 81 15.20 -1.31 -3.50
N LYS A 82 15.44 -2.58 -3.19
CA LYS A 82 16.33 -3.45 -3.98
C LYS A 82 15.68 -4.00 -5.26
N CYS A 83 14.41 -3.70 -5.52
CA CYS A 83 13.66 -4.25 -6.65
C CYS A 83 13.84 -3.35 -7.88
N THR A 84 14.43 -3.90 -8.94
CA THR A 84 14.76 -3.17 -10.17
C THR A 84 13.59 -2.99 -11.14
N LYS A 85 12.44 -3.61 -10.86
CA LYS A 85 11.24 -3.49 -11.70
C LYS A 85 10.60 -2.12 -11.52
N GLU A 86 10.00 -1.60 -12.59
CA GLU A 86 9.16 -0.40 -12.53
C GLU A 86 8.01 -0.56 -11.53
N LYS A 87 7.62 0.57 -10.94
CA LYS A 87 6.67 0.67 -9.84
C LYS A 87 5.70 1.80 -10.11
N PHE A 88 4.52 1.65 -9.55
CA PHE A 88 3.45 2.63 -9.64
C PHE A 88 3.35 3.35 -8.30
N TYR A 89 3.46 4.67 -8.30
CA TYR A 89 3.45 5.48 -7.08
C TYR A 89 2.15 6.25 -6.97
N CYS A 90 1.56 6.26 -5.78
CA CYS A 90 0.56 7.27 -5.44
C CYS A 90 1.28 8.58 -5.15
N TYR A 91 1.01 9.64 -5.91
CA TYR A 91 1.68 10.93 -5.68
C TYR A 91 1.24 11.63 -4.39
N SER A 92 0.09 11.28 -3.83
CA SER A 92 -0.41 11.83 -2.57
C SER A 92 0.28 11.27 -1.34
N CYS A 93 0.65 9.98 -1.34
CA CYS A 93 1.26 9.32 -0.19
C CYS A 93 2.67 8.75 -0.43
N LEU A 94 3.13 8.79 -1.68
CA LEU A 94 4.35 8.14 -2.18
C LEU A 94 4.41 6.62 -1.93
N HIS A 95 3.30 6.01 -1.53
CA HIS A 95 3.19 4.56 -1.45
C HIS A 95 3.31 3.94 -2.83
N ARG A 96 3.90 2.74 -2.86
CA ARG A 96 4.34 2.07 -4.07
C ARG A 96 3.59 0.77 -4.28
N PHE A 97 3.15 0.58 -5.52
CA PHE A 97 2.38 -0.58 -5.96
C PHE A 97 3.14 -1.33 -7.06
N ILE A 98 2.92 -2.65 -7.12
CA ILE A 98 3.55 -3.53 -8.11
C ILE A 98 2.82 -3.45 -9.46
N THR A 99 1.52 -3.19 -9.45
CA THR A 99 0.68 -3.07 -10.64
C THR A 99 -0.13 -1.78 -10.61
N GLU A 100 -0.50 -1.30 -11.79
CA GLU A 100 -1.33 -0.10 -11.93
C GLU A 100 -2.74 -0.31 -11.35
N SER A 101 -3.27 -1.53 -11.41
CA SER A 101 -4.59 -1.87 -10.83
C SER A 101 -4.62 -1.62 -9.32
N LEU A 102 -3.59 -2.05 -8.59
CA LEU A 102 -3.49 -1.84 -7.14
C LEU A 102 -3.39 -0.36 -6.79
N LEU A 103 -2.68 0.43 -7.60
CA LEU A 103 -2.68 1.88 -7.45
C LEU A 103 -4.08 2.46 -7.65
N LYS A 104 -4.80 2.05 -8.71
CA LYS A 104 -6.17 2.52 -8.99
C LYS A 104 -7.13 2.18 -7.86
N ASP A 105 -7.01 1.00 -7.26
CA ASP A 105 -7.83 0.59 -6.12
C ASP A 105 -7.54 1.44 -4.86
N ASN A 106 -6.31 1.93 -4.71
CA ASN A 106 -5.90 2.79 -3.58
C ASN A 106 -6.32 4.26 -3.74
N LEU A 107 -6.35 4.80 -4.96
CA LEU A 107 -6.57 6.23 -5.20
C LEU A 107 -7.86 6.80 -4.57
N PRO A 108 -9.03 6.12 -4.60
CA PRO A 108 -10.25 6.63 -3.98
C PRO A 108 -10.08 6.92 -2.49
N TYR A 109 -9.47 6.00 -1.74
CA TYR A 109 -9.26 6.14 -0.30
C TYR A 109 -8.17 7.17 0.01
N CYS A 110 -7.07 7.16 -0.74
CA CYS A 110 -5.95 8.06 -0.45
C CYS A 110 -6.26 9.53 -0.77
N ASN A 111 -7.03 9.80 -1.82
CA ASN A 111 -7.33 11.15 -2.28
C ASN A 111 -8.41 11.87 -1.45
N GLU A 112 -9.12 11.16 -0.56
CA GLU A 112 -9.99 11.77 0.45
C GLU A 112 -9.19 12.57 1.49
N HIS A 113 -7.90 12.24 1.65
CA HIS A 113 -7.01 12.89 2.60
C HIS A 113 -6.08 13.91 1.91
N SER A 114 -5.51 14.82 2.70
CA SER A 114 -4.42 15.67 2.21
C SER A 114 -3.19 14.82 1.86
N PRO A 115 -2.35 15.26 0.91
CA PRO A 115 -1.07 14.63 0.67
C PRO A 115 -0.24 14.52 1.95
N GLN A 116 0.44 13.39 2.14
CA GLN A 116 1.12 13.05 3.39
C GLN A 116 2.28 12.09 3.12
N LEU A 117 3.33 12.11 3.94
CA LEU A 117 4.41 11.12 3.87
C LEU A 117 4.12 9.98 4.85
N ILE A 118 4.29 8.74 4.41
CA ILE A 118 4.20 7.57 5.31
C ILE A 118 5.54 7.41 6.02
N VAL A 119 5.53 7.57 7.35
CA VAL A 119 6.69 7.33 8.20
C VAL A 119 6.46 6.02 8.97
N MET A 120 7.40 5.08 8.84
CA MET A 120 7.37 3.84 9.61
C MET A 120 7.93 4.10 11.01
N PRO A 121 7.39 3.46 12.07
CA PRO A 121 7.98 3.56 13.39
C PRO A 121 9.41 3.02 13.40
N GLU A 122 10.25 3.63 14.23
CA GLU A 122 11.61 3.15 14.49
C GLU A 122 11.59 1.68 14.94
N PRO A 123 12.51 0.84 14.44
CA PRO A 123 12.59 -0.56 14.85
C PRO A 123 12.69 -0.71 16.37
N GLY A 124 11.76 -1.46 16.97
CA GLY A 124 11.73 -1.67 18.42
C GLY A 124 10.47 -2.40 18.89
N GLU A 125 10.25 -2.46 20.21
CA GLU A 125 9.03 -3.10 20.74
C GLU A 125 7.75 -2.39 20.29
N GLU A 126 7.80 -1.08 20.08
CA GLU A 126 6.67 -0.26 19.62
C GLU A 126 6.42 -0.38 18.10
N SER A 127 7.38 -0.92 17.33
CA SER A 127 7.15 -1.22 15.90
C SER A 127 6.42 -2.54 15.66
N VAL A 128 6.17 -3.33 16.71
CA VAL A 128 5.47 -4.61 16.63
C VAL A 128 4.08 -4.51 17.23
N LEU A 129 3.07 -4.51 16.35
CA LEU A 129 1.67 -4.65 16.75
C LEU A 129 1.44 -6.05 17.34
N LYS A 130 1.34 -6.12 18.67
CA LYS A 130 0.97 -7.33 19.43
C LYS A 130 -0.33 -7.10 20.18
N PHE A 131 -1.20 -8.10 20.19
CA PHE A 131 -2.39 -8.07 21.03
C PHE A 131 -1.96 -8.20 22.50
N LYS A 132 -2.01 -7.11 23.27
CA LYS A 132 -1.56 -7.12 24.68
C LYS A 132 -2.62 -7.70 25.63
N GLN A 133 -3.89 -7.64 25.23
CA GLN A 133 -5.02 -7.79 26.14
C GLN A 133 -5.73 -9.14 26.03
N HIS A 134 -4.96 -10.23 26.04
CA HIS A 134 -5.47 -11.61 25.97
C HIS A 134 -6.56 -11.90 27.02
N LYS A 135 -6.52 -11.25 28.19
CA LYS A 135 -7.55 -11.39 29.24
C LYS A 135 -8.96 -10.94 28.84
N PHE A 136 -9.11 -10.11 27.82
CA PHE A 136 -10.43 -9.72 27.28
C PHE A 136 -10.82 -10.55 26.05
N SER A 137 -10.00 -11.52 25.65
CA SER A 137 -10.45 -12.50 24.67
C SER A 137 -11.58 -13.33 25.27
N GLN A 138 -12.60 -13.62 24.48
CA GLN A 138 -13.67 -14.52 24.92
C GLN A 138 -13.08 -15.93 25.02
N THR A 139 -13.32 -16.60 26.14
CA THR A 139 -12.99 -18.01 26.28
C THR A 139 -13.77 -18.79 25.23
N VAL A 140 -13.08 -19.56 24.40
CA VAL A 140 -13.72 -20.42 23.42
C VAL A 140 -14.55 -21.46 24.18
N PRO A 141 -15.87 -21.55 23.95
CA PRO A 141 -16.72 -22.42 24.76
C PRO A 141 -16.43 -23.90 24.49
N TYR A 142 -16.00 -24.26 23.29
CA TYR A 142 -15.68 -25.64 22.91
C TYR A 142 -14.55 -25.67 21.89
N VAL A 143 -13.63 -26.62 22.02
CA VAL A 143 -12.62 -26.92 21.00
C VAL A 143 -12.88 -28.31 20.46
N ILE A 144 -12.97 -28.45 19.14
CA ILE A 144 -13.21 -29.74 18.48
C ILE A 144 -11.93 -30.14 17.76
N TYR A 145 -11.36 -31.27 18.16
CA TYR A 145 -10.31 -31.95 17.41
C TYR A 145 -10.97 -33.07 16.62
N ALA A 146 -10.74 -33.11 15.31
CA ALA A 146 -11.28 -34.13 14.43
C ALA A 146 -10.18 -34.68 13.53
N ASP A 147 -10.20 -35.99 13.37
CA ASP A 147 -9.34 -36.74 12.47
C ASP A 147 -10.20 -37.56 11.51
N PHE A 148 -9.78 -37.67 10.26
CA PHE A 148 -10.54 -38.33 9.20
C PHE A 148 -9.63 -39.28 8.44
N GLU A 149 -10.07 -40.53 8.32
CA GLU A 149 -9.39 -41.54 7.55
C GLU A 149 -10.03 -41.67 6.17
N ALA A 150 -9.19 -41.85 5.14
CA ALA A 150 -9.67 -42.06 3.79
C ALA A 150 -8.87 -43.17 3.08
N LEU A 151 -9.60 -44.04 2.38
CA LEU A 151 -9.02 -44.95 1.41
C LEU A 151 -8.70 -44.19 0.12
N ILE A 152 -7.58 -44.53 -0.49
CA ILE A 152 -7.15 -43.94 -1.76
C ILE A 152 -7.49 -44.94 -2.87
N GLU A 153 -8.49 -44.61 -3.67
CA GLU A 153 -8.85 -45.42 -4.84
C GLU A 153 -8.30 -44.81 -6.12
N PRO A 154 -7.60 -45.57 -6.97
CA PRO A 154 -7.13 -45.09 -8.27
C PRO A 154 -8.31 -44.65 -9.14
N MET A 155 -8.23 -43.43 -9.68
CA MET A 155 -9.24 -42.97 -10.64
C MET A 155 -8.72 -43.22 -12.05
N GLN A 156 -9.45 -44.01 -12.82
CA GLN A 156 -9.28 -44.05 -14.27
C GLN A 156 -10.32 -43.12 -14.89
N ASN A 157 -9.92 -42.35 -15.91
CA ASN A 157 -10.78 -41.53 -16.78
C ASN A 157 -11.00 -40.04 -16.43
N ILE A 158 -10.17 -39.41 -15.58
CA ILE A 158 -10.19 -37.94 -15.43
C ILE A 158 -8.78 -37.36 -15.67
N PRO A 159 -8.57 -36.55 -16.74
CA PRO A 159 -7.29 -35.91 -16.99
C PRO A 159 -6.87 -35.03 -15.81
N GLY A 160 -5.67 -35.25 -15.27
CA GLY A 160 -5.11 -34.45 -14.18
C GLY A 160 -5.49 -34.87 -12.76
N LYS A 161 -6.25 -35.97 -12.57
CA LYS A 161 -6.51 -36.56 -11.24
C LYS A 161 -6.10 -38.03 -11.20
N THR A 162 -5.35 -38.41 -10.18
CA THR A 162 -4.74 -39.75 -10.07
C THR A 162 -5.49 -40.69 -9.11
N ALA A 163 -6.15 -40.14 -8.08
CA ALA A 163 -6.88 -40.93 -7.09
C ALA A 163 -8.04 -40.15 -6.46
N SER A 164 -9.00 -40.89 -5.91
CA SER A 164 -10.15 -40.42 -5.13
C SER A 164 -9.94 -40.77 -3.67
N HIS A 165 -10.24 -39.84 -2.77
CA HIS A 165 -10.29 -40.09 -1.33
C HIS A 165 -11.70 -40.53 -0.95
N ILE A 166 -11.85 -41.77 -0.53
CA ILE A 166 -13.11 -42.32 -0.02
C ILE A 166 -13.04 -42.31 1.51
N PRO A 167 -13.86 -41.50 2.20
CA PRO A 167 -13.90 -41.49 3.65
C PRO A 167 -14.20 -42.89 4.19
N CYS A 168 -13.35 -43.40 5.09
CA CYS A 168 -13.51 -44.73 5.67
C CYS A 168 -13.56 -44.73 7.20
N GLY A 169 -13.22 -43.61 7.84
CA GLY A 169 -13.30 -43.46 9.28
C GLY A 169 -13.23 -42.00 9.69
N TYR A 170 -13.66 -41.73 10.92
CA TYR A 170 -13.46 -40.43 11.55
C TYR A 170 -13.34 -40.61 13.05
N ALA A 171 -12.57 -39.76 13.70
CA ALA A 171 -12.57 -39.65 15.14
C ALA A 171 -12.72 -38.18 15.53
N TYR A 172 -13.46 -37.90 16.59
CA TYR A 172 -13.51 -36.53 17.12
C TYR A 172 -13.58 -36.48 18.64
N LEU A 173 -12.99 -35.40 19.17
CA LEU A 173 -12.88 -35.08 20.58
C LEU A 173 -13.34 -33.64 20.80
N ILE A 174 -14.34 -33.47 21.66
CA ILE A 174 -14.84 -32.15 22.06
C ILE A 174 -14.29 -31.83 23.44
N ILE A 175 -13.48 -30.79 23.53
CA ILE A 175 -12.93 -30.25 24.77
C ILE A 175 -13.79 -29.07 25.22
N GLY A 176 -14.27 -29.13 26.47
CA GLY A 176 -15.05 -28.07 27.08
C GLY A 176 -14.18 -26.92 27.62
N PRO A 177 -14.80 -25.87 28.18
CA PRO A 177 -14.08 -24.71 28.72
C PRO A 177 -13.10 -25.04 29.85
N ASN A 178 -13.30 -26.17 30.53
CA ASN A 178 -12.45 -26.68 31.61
C ASN A 178 -11.23 -27.45 31.12
N GLY A 179 -11.02 -27.56 29.80
CA GLY A 179 -9.92 -28.33 29.21
C GLY A 179 -10.13 -29.84 29.25
N LEU A 180 -11.33 -30.32 29.62
CA LEU A 180 -11.65 -31.75 29.70
C LEU A 180 -12.54 -32.20 28.54
N PRO A 181 -12.42 -33.48 28.12
CA PRO A 181 -13.36 -34.09 27.18
C PRO A 181 -14.79 -34.01 27.70
N LEU A 182 -15.71 -33.49 26.89
CA LEU A 182 -17.14 -33.47 27.23
C LEU A 182 -17.81 -34.83 27.06
N LYS A 183 -17.26 -35.66 26.18
CA LYS A 183 -17.72 -37.02 25.90
C LYS A 183 -16.52 -37.91 25.58
N PRO A 184 -16.64 -39.24 25.73
CA PRO A 184 -15.64 -40.18 25.24
C PRO A 184 -15.36 -39.94 23.74
N VAL A 185 -14.14 -40.26 23.31
CA VAL A 185 -13.75 -40.14 21.90
C VAL A 185 -14.72 -40.96 21.05
N THR A 186 -15.31 -40.31 20.05
CA THR A 186 -16.08 -41.03 19.03
C THR A 186 -15.09 -41.46 17.96
N VAL A 187 -15.13 -42.74 17.59
CA VAL A 187 -14.31 -43.40 16.55
C VAL A 187 -15.26 -44.17 15.64
#